data_AF-A0A2N2MVD3-F1
#
_entry.id   AF-A0A2N2MVD3-F1
#
_cell.length_a   1.000
_cell.length_b   1.000
_cell.length_c   1.000
_cell.angle_alpha   90.00
_cell.angle_beta   90.00
_cell.angle_gamma   90.00
#
_symmetry.space_group_name_H-M   'P 1'
#
loop_
_entity.id
_entity.type
_entity.pdbx_description
1 polymer ?
#
loop_
_entity_poly.entity_id
_entity_poly.type
_entity_poly.pdbx_seq_one_letter_code
_entity_poly.pdbx_strand_id
1 'polypeptide(L)'
;MPDLKFVALVFGIILLIVLGVRQAIKKAKKIQETGDKPVKTKEIPKKPKLTEEQFDKSWKNLSYLLLLASAGSLYMVYMAAKAALAAIPSVAWVYWVDAGFSLAAAIAGVAIWRLRSKSMVYLYFAFTIVPIILFMSIKGFKINALIHLFPLVLIYFVLKPIWDSMKN
;
A
#
# COMPACT_ATOMS: atom_id res chain seq x y z
N MET A 1 18.64 -15.19 5.90
CA MET A 1 17.98 -13.86 5.89
C MET A 1 18.07 -13.31 4.46
N PRO A 2 17.03 -12.66 3.91
CA PRO A 2 17.16 -11.97 2.63
C PRO A 2 18.22 -10.87 2.78
N ASP A 3 19.09 -10.73 1.77
CA ASP A 3 20.20 -9.78 1.84
C ASP A 3 19.63 -8.36 1.99
N LEU A 4 20.00 -7.67 3.08
CA LEU A 4 19.54 -6.33 3.40
C LEU A 4 19.83 -5.37 2.24
N LYS A 5 20.92 -5.61 1.50
CA LYS A 5 21.29 -4.84 0.30
C LYS A 5 20.26 -5.01 -0.82
N PHE A 6 19.74 -6.21 -1.00
CA PHE A 6 18.72 -6.50 -2.01
C PHE A 6 17.36 -5.89 -1.64
N VAL A 7 16.96 -6.00 -0.36
CA VAL A 7 15.73 -5.37 0.14
C VAL A 7 15.79 -3.84 0.03
N ALA A 8 16.93 -3.24 0.41
CA ALA A 8 17.15 -1.80 0.28
C ALA A 8 17.18 -1.34 -1.19
N LEU A 9 17.74 -2.14 -2.10
CA LEU A 9 17.76 -1.86 -3.53
C LEU A 9 16.35 -1.85 -4.12
N VAL A 10 15.55 -2.89 -3.84
CA VAL A 10 14.15 -2.97 -4.29
C VAL A 10 13.33 -1.82 -3.72
N PHE A 11 13.51 -1.52 -2.42
CA PHE A 11 12.87 -0.37 -1.79
C PHE A 11 13.27 0.95 -2.46
N GLY A 12 14.57 1.14 -2.75
CA GLY A 12 15.09 2.33 -3.42
C GLY A 12 14.53 2.53 -4.83
N ILE A 13 14.50 1.46 -5.64
CA ILE A 13 13.93 1.51 -7.00
C ILE A 13 12.46 1.93 -6.94
N ILE A 14 11.69 1.37 -6.01
CA ILE A 14 10.25 1.66 -5.92
C ILE A 14 10.01 3.04 -5.33
N LEU A 15 10.85 3.49 -4.38
CA LEU A 15 10.84 4.86 -3.89
C LEU A 15 11.13 5.87 -5.01
N LEU A 16 12.06 5.57 -5.91
CA LEU A 16 12.34 6.42 -7.08
C LEU A 16 11.14 6.49 -8.04
N ILE A 17 10.47 5.36 -8.30
CA ILE A 17 9.23 5.33 -9.10
C ILE A 17 8.16 6.20 -8.44
N VAL A 18 7.97 6.06 -7.13
CA VAL A 18 7.01 6.85 -6.34
C VAL A 18 7.33 8.34 -6.38
N LEU A 19 8.60 8.72 -6.21
CA LEU A 19 9.04 10.11 -6.27
C LEU A 19 8.84 10.68 -7.68
N GLY A 20 9.13 9.90 -8.72
CA GLY A 20 8.89 10.26 -10.12
C GLY A 20 7.41 10.53 -10.40
N VAL A 21 6.51 9.63 -9.97
CA VAL A 21 5.05 9.81 -10.09
C VAL A 21 4.58 11.05 -9.33
N ARG A 22 5.07 11.27 -8.10
CA ARG A 22 4.72 12.45 -7.30
C ARG A 22 5.18 13.75 -7.98
N GLN A 23 6.36 13.77 -8.57
CA GLN A 23 6.87 14.92 -9.32
C GLN A 23 6.09 15.16 -10.61
N ALA A 24 5.70 14.11 -11.33
CA ALA A 24 4.87 14.20 -12.53
C ALA A 24 3.49 14.79 -12.21
N ILE A 25 2.85 14.33 -11.13
CA ILE A 25 1.57 14.88 -10.65
C ILE A 25 1.73 16.35 -10.23
N LYS A 26 2.80 16.70 -9.51
CA LYS A 26 3.09 18.10 -9.14
C LYS A 26 3.27 18.98 -10.38
N LYS A 27 4.00 18.50 -11.41
CA LYS A 27 4.16 19.22 -12.68
C LYS A 27 2.82 19.39 -13.40
N ALA A 28 2.01 18.35 -13.51
CA ALA A 28 0.68 18.42 -14.12
C ALA A 28 -0.24 19.40 -13.39
N LYS A 29 -0.19 19.43 -12.05
CA LYS A 29 -0.98 20.35 -11.22
C LYS A 29 -0.49 21.80 -11.34
N LYS A 30 0.83 22.01 -11.42
CA LYS A 30 1.43 23.33 -11.63
C LYS A 30 1.07 23.92 -12.99
N ILE A 31 0.95 23.07 -14.03
CA ILE A 31 0.50 23.47 -15.37
C ILE A 31 -0.99 23.88 -15.34
N GLN A 32 -1.83 23.18 -14.57
CA GLN A 32 -3.24 23.57 -14.35
C GLN A 32 -3.38 24.89 -13.56
N GLU A 33 -2.49 25.16 -12.61
CA GLU A 33 -2.54 26.38 -11.77
C GLU A 33 -2.05 27.64 -12.51
N THR A 34 -1.36 27.50 -13.65
CA THR A 34 -1.02 28.63 -14.55
C THR A 34 -2.20 29.10 -15.43
N GLY A 35 -3.38 28.49 -15.30
CA GLY A 35 -4.65 28.99 -15.84
C GLY A 35 -5.38 29.88 -14.81
N ASP A 36 -5.73 31.08 -15.24
CA ASP A 36 -5.98 32.32 -14.48
C ASP A 36 -7.18 32.37 -13.46
N LYS A 37 -6.95 33.14 -12.36
CA LYS A 37 -7.86 33.88 -11.41
C LYS A 37 -8.61 33.17 -10.25
N PRO A 38 -9.11 33.92 -9.23
CA PRO A 38 -8.39 34.39 -8.04
C PRO A 38 -9.01 33.89 -6.71
N VAL A 39 -8.25 34.07 -5.63
CA VAL A 39 -8.57 33.62 -4.25
C VAL A 39 -9.83 34.31 -3.71
N LYS A 40 -10.86 33.52 -3.39
CA LYS A 40 -11.94 33.87 -2.46
C LYS A 40 -11.98 32.84 -1.34
N THR A 41 -11.96 33.29 -0.10
CA THR A 41 -12.17 32.48 1.11
C THR A 41 -13.50 31.73 0.98
N LYS A 42 -13.45 30.43 0.72
CA LYS A 42 -14.62 29.55 0.63
C LYS A 42 -14.24 28.19 1.20
N GLU A 43 -15.19 27.61 1.91
CA GLU A 43 -15.23 26.23 2.43
C GLU A 43 -14.26 25.29 1.70
N ILE A 44 -13.51 24.47 2.45
CA ILE A 44 -12.61 23.45 1.91
C ILE A 44 -13.27 22.85 0.67
N PRO A 45 -12.79 23.18 -0.55
CA PRO A 45 -13.52 22.82 -1.74
C PRO A 45 -13.57 21.31 -1.76
N LYS A 46 -14.76 20.74 -1.50
CA LYS A 46 -14.99 19.30 -1.71
C LYS A 46 -14.61 19.08 -3.15
N LYS A 47 -13.50 18.39 -3.38
CA LYS A 47 -13.08 18.03 -4.73
C LYS A 47 -14.31 17.44 -5.42
N PRO A 48 -14.68 17.92 -6.61
CA PRO A 48 -15.76 17.30 -7.36
C PRO A 48 -15.50 15.79 -7.42
N LYS A 49 -16.51 14.97 -7.09
CA LYS A 49 -16.39 13.53 -7.28
C LYS A 49 -15.99 13.30 -8.73
N LEU A 50 -14.96 12.47 -8.95
CA LEU A 50 -14.53 12.11 -10.29
C LEU A 50 -15.72 11.57 -11.08
N THR A 51 -15.80 11.92 -12.37
CA THR A 51 -16.71 11.22 -13.29
C THR A 51 -16.30 9.75 -13.40
N GLU A 52 -17.21 8.88 -13.84
CA GLU A 52 -16.90 7.45 -14.00
C GLU A 52 -15.70 7.22 -14.94
N GLU A 53 -15.62 7.97 -16.03
CA GLU A 53 -14.49 7.92 -16.97
C GLU A 53 -13.15 8.32 -16.32
N GLN A 54 -13.16 9.38 -15.49
CA GLN A 54 -11.96 9.83 -14.77
C GLN A 54 -11.54 8.84 -13.69
N PHE A 55 -12.51 8.20 -13.03
CA PHE A 55 -12.26 7.13 -12.08
C PHE A 55 -11.65 5.92 -12.77
N ASP A 56 -12.24 5.44 -13.86
CA ASP A 56 -11.77 4.26 -14.59
C ASP A 56 -10.39 4.47 -15.21
N LYS A 57 -10.12 5.65 -15.76
CA LYS A 57 -8.80 6.02 -16.25
C LYS A 57 -7.75 5.99 -15.14
N SER A 58 -8.08 6.58 -13.99
CA SER A 58 -7.19 6.59 -12.82
C SER A 58 -6.97 5.19 -12.26
N TRP A 59 -8.03 4.37 -12.22
CA TRP A 59 -7.98 2.98 -11.80
C TRP A 59 -7.09 2.15 -12.72
N LYS A 60 -7.30 2.21 -14.04
CA LYS A 60 -6.48 1.47 -15.02
C LYS A 60 -5.00 1.80 -14.89
N ASN A 61 -4.67 3.07 -14.62
CA ASN A 61 -3.30 3.56 -14.50
C ASN A 61 -2.63 3.26 -13.16
N LEU A 62 -3.37 2.93 -12.10
CA LEU A 62 -2.78 2.76 -10.76
C LEU A 62 -3.08 1.39 -10.14
N SER A 63 -4.09 0.69 -10.63
CA SER A 63 -4.56 -0.59 -10.09
C SER A 63 -3.50 -1.70 -10.14
N TYR A 64 -2.50 -1.61 -11.02
CA TYR A 64 -1.36 -2.54 -11.02
C TYR A 64 -0.52 -2.44 -9.73
N LEU A 65 -0.50 -1.29 -9.06
CA LEU A 65 0.20 -1.13 -7.78
C LEU A 65 -0.53 -1.88 -6.66
N LEU A 66 -1.85 -2.12 -6.76
CA LEU A 66 -2.57 -3.02 -5.85
C LEU A 66 -2.16 -4.47 -6.06
N LEU A 67 -1.96 -4.88 -7.31
CA LEU A 67 -1.46 -6.22 -7.62
C LEU A 67 0.00 -6.37 -7.14
N LEU A 68 0.82 -5.33 -7.30
CA LEU A 68 2.17 -5.31 -6.75
C LEU A 68 2.18 -5.35 -5.21
N ALA A 69 1.27 -4.63 -4.55
CA ALA A 69 1.09 -4.71 -3.11
C ALA A 69 0.68 -6.14 -2.68
N SER A 70 -0.25 -6.75 -3.39
CA SER A 70 -0.71 -8.12 -3.15
C SER A 70 0.43 -9.14 -3.35
N ALA A 71 1.24 -8.97 -4.40
CA ALA A 71 2.43 -9.78 -4.63
C ALA A 71 3.48 -9.59 -3.53
N GLY A 72 3.67 -8.35 -3.04
CA GLY A 72 4.50 -8.05 -1.89
C GLY A 72 4.01 -8.78 -0.63
N SER A 73 2.71 -8.80 -0.38
CA SER A 73 2.09 -9.56 0.70
C SER A 73 2.30 -11.07 0.54
N LEU A 74 2.15 -11.64 -0.66
CA LEU A 74 2.46 -13.06 -0.91
C LEU A 74 3.93 -13.40 -0.68
N TYR A 75 4.84 -12.50 -1.06
CA TYR A 75 6.27 -12.67 -0.76
C TYR A 75 6.52 -12.72 0.76
N MET A 76 5.81 -11.89 1.54
CA MET A 76 5.88 -11.95 3.00
C MET A 76 5.37 -13.28 3.55
N VAL A 77 4.30 -13.86 2.98
CA VAL A 77 3.84 -15.22 3.34
C VAL A 77 4.95 -16.24 3.19
N TYR A 78 5.63 -16.25 2.04
CA TYR A 78 6.74 -17.17 1.78
C TYR A 78 7.89 -16.97 2.79
N MET A 79 8.27 -15.72 3.03
CA MET A 79 9.36 -15.39 3.94
C MET A 79 9.03 -15.73 5.40
N ALA A 80 7.79 -15.48 5.82
CA ALA A 80 7.30 -15.79 7.15
C ALA A 80 7.20 -17.30 7.37
N ALA A 81 6.64 -18.06 6.42
CA ALA A 81 6.60 -19.52 6.49
C ALA A 81 8.02 -20.13 6.57
N LYS A 82 8.95 -19.64 5.74
CA LYS A 82 10.36 -20.06 5.79
C LYS A 82 11.01 -19.74 7.14
N ALA A 83 10.72 -18.57 7.70
CA ALA A 83 11.22 -18.19 9.02
C ALA A 83 10.61 -19.06 10.13
N ALA A 84 9.31 -19.35 10.08
CA ALA A 84 8.62 -20.20 11.04
C ALA A 84 9.22 -21.61 11.10
N LEU A 85 9.56 -22.18 9.94
CA LEU A 85 10.17 -23.51 9.82
C LEU A 85 11.64 -23.55 10.28
N ALA A 86 12.33 -22.41 10.27
CA ALA A 86 13.74 -22.31 10.67
C ALA A 86 13.94 -21.74 12.09
N ALA A 87 12.88 -21.26 12.73
CA ALA A 87 12.94 -20.58 14.01
C ALA A 87 12.97 -21.57 15.19
N ILE A 88 13.49 -21.09 16.33
CA ILE A 88 13.36 -21.79 17.61
C ILE A 88 11.86 -21.86 17.96
N PRO A 89 11.34 -23.00 18.48
CA PRO A 89 9.91 -23.21 18.71
C PRO A 89 9.20 -22.10 19.50
N SER A 90 9.91 -21.44 20.42
CA SER A 90 9.36 -20.38 21.28
C SER A 90 8.91 -19.11 20.54
N VAL A 91 9.43 -18.86 19.33
CA VAL A 91 9.11 -17.66 18.53
C VAL A 91 8.51 -17.99 17.16
N ALA A 92 8.47 -19.27 16.77
CA ALA A 92 7.93 -19.72 15.49
C ALA A 92 6.47 -19.29 15.25
N TRP A 93 5.66 -19.22 16.32
CA TRP A 93 4.25 -18.82 16.23
C TRP A 93 4.05 -17.40 15.69
N VAL A 94 4.97 -16.48 15.97
CA VAL A 94 4.90 -15.08 15.49
C VAL A 94 4.93 -15.05 13.97
N TYR A 95 5.77 -15.87 13.37
CA TYR A 95 5.90 -15.98 11.92
C TYR A 95 4.70 -16.70 11.27
N TRP A 96 4.05 -17.62 11.96
CA TRP A 96 2.79 -18.21 11.48
C TRP A 96 1.64 -17.21 11.48
N VAL A 97 1.57 -16.36 12.52
CA VAL A 97 0.62 -15.24 12.55
C VAL A 97 0.91 -14.30 11.38
N ASP A 98 2.17 -13.89 11.18
CA ASP A 98 2.55 -13.05 10.03
C ASP A 98 2.14 -13.68 8.69
N ALA A 99 2.44 -14.97 8.47
CA ALA A 99 2.08 -15.66 7.24
C ALA A 99 0.56 -15.64 6.98
N GLY A 100 -0.26 -15.89 8.00
CA GLY A 100 -1.72 -15.86 7.88
C GLY A 100 -2.26 -14.46 7.56
N PHE A 101 -1.79 -13.45 8.27
CA PHE A 101 -2.22 -12.06 8.06
C PHE A 101 -1.72 -11.48 6.72
N SER A 102 -0.50 -11.80 6.33
CA SER A 102 0.06 -11.44 5.01
C SER A 102 -0.71 -12.11 3.87
N LEU A 103 -1.17 -13.36 4.03
CA LEU A 103 -2.00 -14.03 3.03
C LEU A 103 -3.39 -13.38 2.93
N ALA A 104 -4.01 -13.09 4.07
CA ALA A 104 -5.29 -12.39 4.11
C ALA A 104 -5.20 -11.00 3.47
N ALA A 105 -4.10 -10.28 3.70
CA ALA A 105 -3.82 -9.00 3.05
C ALA A 105 -3.65 -9.14 1.54
N ALA A 106 -2.95 -10.17 1.04
CA ALA A 106 -2.85 -10.42 -0.40
C ALA A 106 -4.22 -10.64 -1.05
N ILE A 107 -5.07 -11.46 -0.41
CA ILE A 107 -6.44 -11.71 -0.88
C ILE A 107 -7.27 -10.42 -0.87
N ALA A 108 -7.20 -9.64 0.21
CA ALA A 108 -7.89 -8.36 0.32
C ALA A 108 -7.40 -7.36 -0.75
N GLY A 109 -6.10 -7.33 -1.07
CA GLY A 109 -5.54 -6.50 -2.13
C GLY A 109 -6.12 -6.81 -3.51
N VAL A 110 -6.26 -8.10 -3.84
CA VAL A 110 -6.93 -8.56 -5.06
C VAL A 110 -8.44 -8.25 -5.01
N ALA A 111 -9.07 -8.38 -3.85
CA ALA A 111 -10.48 -8.01 -3.68
C ALA A 111 -10.71 -6.50 -3.89
N ILE A 112 -9.82 -5.63 -3.40
CA ILE A 112 -9.85 -4.19 -3.71
C ILE A 112 -9.72 -3.98 -5.21
N TRP A 113 -8.77 -4.67 -5.85
CA TRP A 113 -8.54 -4.60 -7.29
C TRP A 113 -9.79 -4.96 -8.13
N ARG A 114 -10.59 -5.93 -7.65
CA ARG A 114 -11.79 -6.38 -8.36
C ARG A 114 -13.06 -5.60 -7.99
N LEU A 115 -13.29 -5.37 -6.70
CA LEU A 115 -14.55 -4.83 -6.15
C LEU A 115 -14.55 -3.30 -6.02
N ARG A 116 -13.37 -2.69 -5.94
CA ARG A 116 -13.17 -1.22 -5.88
C ARG A 116 -13.93 -0.53 -4.74
N SER A 117 -14.11 -1.21 -3.60
CA SER A 117 -14.84 -0.71 -2.42
C SER A 117 -13.92 -0.33 -1.26
N LYS A 118 -14.35 0.62 -0.43
CA LYS A 118 -13.64 1.09 0.77
C LYS A 118 -13.64 0.04 1.87
N SER A 119 -14.72 -0.71 2.03
CA SER A 119 -14.81 -1.88 2.91
C SER A 119 -13.62 -2.83 2.75
N MET A 120 -13.25 -3.17 1.51
CA MET A 120 -12.11 -4.06 1.24
C MET A 120 -10.77 -3.39 1.56
N VAL A 121 -10.68 -2.06 1.40
CA VAL A 121 -9.50 -1.30 1.84
C VAL A 121 -9.34 -1.35 3.36
N TYR A 122 -10.40 -1.14 4.12
CA TYR A 122 -10.35 -1.23 5.58
C TYR A 122 -9.96 -2.63 6.04
N LEU A 123 -10.50 -3.66 5.40
CA LEU A 123 -10.14 -5.04 5.67
C LEU A 123 -8.65 -5.31 5.43
N TYR A 124 -8.11 -4.81 4.30
CA TYR A 124 -6.66 -4.88 4.02
C TYR A 124 -5.82 -4.16 5.09
N PHE A 125 -6.24 -2.96 5.52
CA PHE A 125 -5.55 -2.24 6.60
C PHE A 125 -5.57 -3.01 7.91
N ALA A 126 -6.70 -3.60 8.28
CA ALA A 126 -6.80 -4.44 9.48
C ALA A 126 -5.79 -5.59 9.42
N PHE A 127 -5.70 -6.28 8.27
CA PHE A 127 -4.77 -7.40 8.14
C PHE A 127 -3.30 -7.01 8.14
N THR A 128 -2.96 -5.82 7.66
CA THR A 128 -1.56 -5.34 7.61
C THR A 128 -1.10 -4.69 8.91
N ILE A 129 -2.00 -4.07 9.69
CA ILE A 129 -1.66 -3.44 10.97
C ILE A 129 -1.31 -4.46 12.04
N VAL A 130 -2.01 -5.59 12.11
CA VAL A 130 -1.76 -6.63 13.13
C VAL A 130 -0.31 -7.11 13.15
N PRO A 131 0.30 -7.57 12.03
CA PRO A 131 1.70 -7.98 12.03
C PRO A 131 2.66 -6.82 12.31
N ILE A 132 2.34 -5.59 11.91
CA ILE A 132 3.16 -4.40 12.25
C ILE A 132 3.21 -4.19 13.77
N ILE A 133 2.06 -4.19 14.44
CA ILE A 133 1.98 -4.02 15.90
C ILE A 133 2.69 -5.18 16.60
N LEU A 134 2.45 -6.41 16.14
CA LEU A 134 3.08 -7.62 16.68
C LEU A 134 4.61 -7.51 16.63
N PHE A 135 5.19 -7.22 15.46
CA PHE A 135 6.65 -7.11 15.33
C PHE A 135 7.25 -5.89 16.04
N MET A 136 6.50 -4.79 16.16
CA MET A 136 6.93 -3.63 16.94
C MET A 136 6.95 -3.92 18.44
N SER A 137 6.09 -4.82 18.92
CA SER A 137 6.01 -5.21 20.34
C SER A 137 7.13 -6.15 20.80
N ILE A 138 7.82 -6.83 19.86
CA ILE A 138 8.87 -7.81 20.17
C ILE A 138 10.26 -7.22 19.88
N LYS A 139 11.16 -7.26 20.87
CA LYS A 139 12.55 -6.79 20.70
C LYS A 139 13.27 -7.60 19.61
N GLY A 140 13.93 -6.91 18.69
CA GLY A 140 14.69 -7.51 17.58
C GLY A 140 13.92 -7.66 16.26
N PHE A 141 12.61 -7.39 16.23
CA PHE A 141 11.77 -7.63 15.05
C PHE A 141 11.36 -6.36 14.27
N LYS A 142 11.89 -5.19 14.65
CA LYS A 142 11.52 -3.90 14.05
C LYS A 142 11.72 -3.84 12.53
N ILE A 143 12.73 -4.54 12.00
CA ILE A 143 12.99 -4.59 10.55
C ILE A 143 11.85 -5.31 9.83
N ASN A 144 11.30 -6.39 10.41
CA ASN A 144 10.17 -7.11 9.83
C ASN A 144 8.92 -6.23 9.75
N ALA A 145 8.70 -5.37 10.76
CA ALA A 145 7.63 -4.38 10.74
C ALA A 145 7.79 -3.35 9.60
N LEU A 146 9.02 -2.93 9.29
CA LEU A 146 9.28 -1.97 8.20
C LEU A 146 8.92 -2.54 6.82
N ILE A 147 9.14 -3.84 6.59
CA ILE A 147 8.81 -4.49 5.32
C ILE A 147 7.30 -4.44 5.05
N HIS A 148 6.47 -4.51 6.10
CA HIS A 148 5.02 -4.41 6.00
C HIS A 148 4.51 -3.01 5.60
N LEU A 149 5.32 -1.97 5.78
CA LEU A 149 4.98 -0.62 5.33
C LEU A 149 4.99 -0.50 3.81
N PHE A 150 5.76 -1.34 3.12
CA PHE A 150 5.92 -1.24 1.68
C PHE A 150 4.59 -1.43 0.91
N PRO A 151 3.84 -2.54 1.10
CA PRO A 151 2.54 -2.71 0.45
C PRO A 151 1.53 -1.61 0.83
N LEU A 152 1.57 -1.12 2.07
CA LEU A 152 0.70 -0.04 2.54
C LEU A 152 0.93 1.27 1.78
N VAL A 153 2.20 1.60 1.52
CA VAL A 153 2.55 2.79 0.75
C VAL A 153 2.03 2.69 -0.68
N LEU A 154 2.15 1.52 -1.32
CA LEU A 154 1.61 1.30 -2.67
C LEU A 154 0.10 1.52 -2.71
N ILE A 155 -0.64 0.91 -1.77
CA ILE A 155 -2.08 1.08 -1.65
C ILE A 155 -2.44 2.57 -1.48
N TYR A 156 -1.73 3.30 -0.61
CA TYR A 156 -1.95 4.73 -0.41
C TYR A 156 -1.87 5.52 -1.73
N PHE A 157 -0.90 5.23 -2.60
CA PHE A 157 -0.77 5.91 -3.90
C PHE A 157 -1.91 5.60 -4.85
N VAL A 158 -2.43 4.36 -4.84
CA VAL A 158 -3.59 4.00 -5.66
C VAL A 158 -4.84 4.69 -5.17
N LEU A 159 -5.07 4.67 -3.85
CA LEU A 159 -6.32 5.12 -3.26
C LEU A 159 -6.43 6.64 -3.20
N LYS A 160 -5.34 7.35 -2.91
CA LYS A 160 -5.35 8.81 -2.74
C LYS A 160 -6.09 9.60 -3.84
N PRO A 161 -5.89 9.33 -5.14
CA PRO A 161 -6.59 10.08 -6.19
C PRO A 161 -8.08 9.71 -6.34
N ILE A 162 -8.52 8.53 -5.88
CA ILE A 162 -9.84 7.96 -6.17
C ILE A 162 -10.72 7.74 -4.93
N TRP A 163 -10.17 7.94 -3.73
CA TRP A 163 -10.78 7.59 -2.44
C TRP A 163 -12.21 8.11 -2.30
N ASP A 164 -12.43 9.39 -2.57
CA ASP A 164 -13.74 10.04 -2.41
C ASP A 164 -14.80 9.51 -3.40
N SER A 165 -14.34 8.92 -4.51
CA SER A 165 -15.18 8.32 -5.56
C SER A 165 -15.38 6.81 -5.41
N MET A 166 -14.67 6.15 -4.49
CA MET A 166 -14.85 4.70 -4.27
C MET A 166 -16.20 4.39 -3.61
N LYS A 167 -16.75 3.24 -3.99
CA LYS A 167 -17.93 2.65 -3.33
C LYS A 167 -17.61 2.38 -1.86
N ASN A 168 -18.58 2.51 -0.98
CA ASN A 168 -18.41 2.14 0.42
C ASN A 168 -18.22 0.61 0.55
#